data_AF-A0A962MLE0-F1
#
_entry.id   AF-A0A962MLE0-F1
#
_cell.length_a   1.000
_cell.length_b   1.000
_cell.length_c   1.000
_cell.angle_alpha   90.00
_cell.angle_beta   90.00
_cell.angle_gamma   90.00
#
_symmetry.space_group_name_H-M   'P 1'
#
loop_
_entity.id
_entity.type
_entity.pdbx_description
1 polymer ?
#
loop_
_entity_poly.entity_id
_entity_poly.type
_entity_poly.pdbx_seq_one_letter_code
_entity_poly.pdbx_strand_id
1 'polypeptide(L)' 'MRPETLARWDTGQFTTPTPDEIRALLSEQGWTGAQAGSIVGVDSRTIRRWTGGERGIPYAAWRLLLIEAGLIGH' A
#
# COMPACT_ATOMS: atom_id res chain seq x y z
N MET A 1 7.25 -7.88 -4.89
CA MET A 1 5.91 -7.81 -4.28
C MET A 1 5.17 -9.11 -4.54
N ARG A 2 4.49 -9.68 -3.53
CA ARG A 2 3.81 -10.98 -3.67
C ARG A 2 2.45 -10.85 -4.37
N PRO A 3 2.04 -11.80 -5.23
CA PRO A 3 0.77 -11.71 -5.97
C PRO A 3 -0.46 -11.62 -5.08
N GLU A 4 -0.48 -12.29 -3.92
CA GLU A 4 -1.60 -12.26 -2.97
C GLU A 4 -1.88 -10.86 -2.40
N THR A 5 -0.92 -9.93 -2.46
CA THR A 5 -1.11 -8.54 -2.04
C THR A 5 -1.87 -7.71 -3.09
N LEU A 6 -1.92 -8.18 -4.35
CA LEU A 6 -2.63 -7.53 -5.46
C LEU A 6 -4.08 -8.02 -5.59
N ALA A 7 -4.41 -9.13 -4.93
CA ALA A 7 -5.72 -9.76 -5.03
C ALA A 7 -6.83 -8.86 -4.46
N ARG A 8 -8.03 -9.00 -5.03
CA ARG A 8 -9.23 -8.34 -4.51
C ARG A 8 -9.67 -9.00 -3.21
N TRP A 9 -10.36 -8.25 -2.35
CA TRP A 9 -10.86 -8.74 -1.06
C TRP A 9 -11.90 -9.85 -1.21
N ASP A 10 -12.76 -9.76 -2.22
CA ASP A 10 -13.87 -10.68 -2.48
C ASP A 10 -13.43 -12.09 -2.91
N THR A 11 -12.18 -12.27 -3.35
CA THR A 11 -11.67 -13.58 -3.77
C THR A 11 -11.20 -14.46 -2.61
N GLY A 12 -11.07 -13.91 -1.40
CA GLY A 12 -10.51 -14.61 -0.24
C GLY A 12 -9.01 -14.93 -0.35
N GLN A 13 -8.34 -14.47 -1.41
CA GLN A 13 -6.90 -14.69 -1.65
C GLN A 13 -6.05 -13.51 -1.18
N PHE A 14 -6.67 -12.39 -0.80
CA PHE A 14 -5.96 -11.20 -0.35
C PHE A 14 -5.18 -11.45 0.94
N THR A 15 -3.90 -11.08 0.91
CA THR A 15 -3.05 -11.01 2.10
C THR A 15 -2.50 -9.60 2.26
N THR A 16 -2.50 -9.09 3.50
CA THR A 16 -1.96 -7.76 3.80
C THR A 16 -0.46 -7.70 3.45
N PRO A 17 0.00 -6.63 2.78
CA PRO A 17 1.42 -6.50 2.43
C PRO A 17 2.29 -6.31 3.68
N THR A 18 3.53 -6.74 3.59
CA THR A 18 4.53 -6.50 4.64
C THR A 18 5.03 -5.05 4.59
N PRO A 19 5.66 -4.54 5.67
CA PRO A 19 6.29 -3.22 5.64
C PRO A 19 7.33 -3.06 4.53
N ASP A 20 8.06 -4.13 4.19
CA ASP A 20 9.05 -4.12 3.12
C ASP A 20 8.41 -4.00 1.74
N GLU A 21 7.26 -4.65 1.52
CA GLU A 21 6.50 -4.52 0.28
C GLU A 21 5.91 -3.11 0.11
N ILE A 22 5.46 -2.49 1.20
CA ILE A 22 5.01 -1.10 1.16
C ILE A 22 6.18 -0.18 0.81
N ARG A 23 7.35 -0.34 1.45
CA ARG A 23 8.54 0.46 1.14
C ARG A 23 9.01 0.26 -0.31
N ALA A 24 8.98 -0.97 -0.81
CA ALA A 24 9.34 -1.28 -2.19
C ALA A 24 8.44 -0.53 -3.17
N LEU A 25 7.11 -0.57 -2.98
CA LEU A 25 6.17 0.18 -3.83
C LEU A 25 6.46 1.68 -3.80
N LEU A 26 6.63 2.28 -2.62
CA LEU A 26 6.92 3.71 -2.51
C LEU A 26 8.24 4.08 -3.21
N SER A 27 9.27 3.25 -3.06
CA SER A 27 10.57 3.46 -3.68
C SER A 27 10.51 3.33 -5.21
N GLU A 28 9.80 2.32 -5.72
CA GLU A 28 9.63 2.09 -7.17
C GLU A 28 8.87 3.24 -7.84
N GLN A 29 7.89 3.81 -7.15
CA GLN A 29 7.12 4.96 -7.65
C GLN A 29 7.78 6.32 -7.36
N GLY A 30 8.88 6.35 -6.60
CA GLY A 30 9.52 7.59 -6.16
C GLY A 30 8.65 8.43 -5.20
N TRP A 31 7.72 7.81 -4.49
CA TRP A 31 6.81 8.49 -3.58
C TRP A 31 7.44 8.67 -2.19
N THR A 32 7.38 9.90 -1.70
CA THR A 32 7.59 10.20 -0.28
C THR A 32 6.39 9.72 0.56
N GLY A 33 6.60 9.58 1.88
CA GLY A 33 5.51 9.27 2.80
C GLY A 33 4.39 10.32 2.81
N ALA A 34 4.69 11.60 2.49
CA ALA A 34 3.67 12.64 2.35
C ALA A 34 2.82 12.44 1.09
N GLN A 35 3.45 12.14 -0.05
CA GLN A 35 2.73 11.86 -1.30
C GLN A 35 1.84 10.62 -1.17
N ALA A 36 2.38 9.53 -0.62
CA ALA A 36 1.60 8.32 -0.33
C ALA A 36 0.41 8.60 0.60
N GLY A 37 0.62 9.46 1.61
CA GLY A 37 -0.43 9.92 2.52
C GLY A 37 -1.56 10.64 1.77
N SER A 38 -1.20 11.58 0.89
CA SER A 38 -2.17 12.31 0.06
C SER A 38 -2.99 11.39 -0.84
N ILE A 39 -2.38 10.36 -1.44
CA ILE A 39 -3.06 9.40 -2.34
C ILE A 39 -4.19 8.65 -1.59
N VAL A 40 -3.94 8.26 -0.33
CA VAL A 40 -4.87 7.42 0.44
C VAL A 40 -5.65 8.20 1.51
N GLY A 41 -5.49 9.52 1.57
CA GLY A 41 -6.21 10.39 2.50
C GLY A 41 -5.78 10.28 3.97
N VAL A 42 -4.49 10.04 4.25
CA VAL A 42 -3.94 9.97 5.61
C VAL A 42 -2.69 10.84 5.77
N ASP A 43 -2.30 11.10 7.02
CA ASP A 43 -1.06 11.82 7.31
C ASP A 43 0.20 10.96 7.08
N SER A 44 1.35 11.61 6.89
CA SER A 44 2.64 10.93 6.65
C SER A 44 3.13 10.09 7.83
N ARG A 45 2.70 10.39 9.08
CA ARG A 45 3.02 9.57 10.26
C ARG A 45 2.26 8.25 10.24
N THR A 46 1.05 8.22 9.68
CA THR A 46 0.32 6.98 9.41
C THR A 46 1.07 6.11 8.39
N ILE A 47 1.60 6.70 7.31
CA ILE A 47 2.47 5.97 6.35
C ILE A 47 3.73 5.44 7.03
N ARG A 48 4.34 6.22 7.93
CA ARG A 48 5.51 5.79 8.71
C ARG A 48 5.20 4.58 9.61
N ARG A 49 4.01 4.52 10.21
CA ARG A 49 3.59 3.36 11.02
C ARG A 49 3.43 2.10 10.19
N TRP A 50 2.93 2.23 8.96
CA TRP A 50 2.79 1.12 8.03
C TRP A 50 4.13 0.60 7.54
N THR A 51 4.98 1.50 7.06
CA THR A 51 6.34 1.16 6.65
C THR A 51 7.21 0.76 7.83
N GLY A 52 6.91 1.17 9.06
CA GLY A 52 7.63 0.74 10.27
C GLY A 52 7.17 -0.61 10.84
N GLY A 53 6.07 -1.17 10.35
CA GLY A 53 5.48 -2.39 10.91
C GLY A 53 4.76 -2.19 12.26
N GLU A 54 4.62 -0.95 12.73
CA GLU A 54 3.85 -0.63 13.94
C GLU A 54 2.36 -0.97 13.76
N ARG A 55 1.85 -0.87 12.53
CA ARG A 55 0.47 -1.20 12.16
C ARG A 55 0.41 -1.63 10.69
N GLY A 56 -0.38 -2.65 10.36
CA GLY A 56 -0.63 -3.02 8.95
C GLY A 56 -1.43 -1.96 8.19
N ILE A 57 -1.13 -1.78 6.90
CA ILE A 57 -1.93 -0.93 6.01
C ILE A 57 -3.32 -1.57 5.78
N PRO A 58 -4.43 -0.81 5.87
CA PRO A 58 -5.75 -1.31 5.52
C PRO A 58 -5.85 -1.66 4.02
N TYR A 59 -6.64 -2.68 3.68
CA TYR A 59 -6.87 -3.11 2.29
C TYR A 59 -7.21 -1.94 1.36
N ALA A 60 -8.15 -1.07 1.76
CA ALA A 60 -8.58 0.05 0.92
C ALA A 60 -7.43 1.03 0.59
N ALA A 61 -6.60 1.37 1.58
CA ALA A 61 -5.45 2.25 1.36
C ALA A 61 -4.40 1.58 0.46
N TRP A 62 -4.13 0.29 0.66
CA TRP A 62 -3.23 -0.45 -0.20
C TRP A 62 -3.72 -0.53 -1.65
N ARG A 63 -5.01 -0.82 -1.85
CA ARG A 63 -5.64 -0.84 -3.17
C ARG A 63 -5.52 0.49 -3.90
N LEU A 64 -5.72 1.61 -3.21
CA LEU A 64 -5.57 2.94 -3.81
C LEU A 64 -4.13 3.19 -4.29
N LEU A 65 -3.11 2.82 -3.49
CA LEU A 65 -1.71 2.93 -3.92
C LEU A 65 -1.43 2.06 -5.15
N LEU A 66 -1.95 0.84 -5.21
CA LEU A 66 -1.76 -0.06 -6.35
C LEU A 66 -2.44 0.44 -7.63
N ILE A 67 -3.63 1.04 -7.50
CA ILE A 67 -4.34 1.67 -8.61
C ILE A 67 -3.55 2.88 -9.12
N GLU A 68 -3.11 3.76 -8.23
CA GLU A 68 -2.32 4.95 -8.59
C GLU A 68 -0.98 4.57 -9.23
N ALA A 69 -0.38 3.45 -8.80
CA ALA A 69 0.85 2.90 -9.39
C ALA A 69 0.62 2.16 -10.72
N GLY A 70 -0.63 2.02 -11.19
CA GLY A 70 -0.98 1.32 -12.43
C GLY A 70 -0.78 -0.20 -12.39
N LEU A 71 -0.67 -0.80 -11.20
CA LEU A 71 -0.38 -2.23 -11.04
C LEU A 71 -1.62 -3.12 -11.13
N ILE A 72 -2.79 -2.54 -10.90
CA ILE A 72 -4.08 -3.23 -10.98
C ILE A 72 -5.12 -2.32 -11.62
N GLY A 73 -6.09 -2.92 -12.30
CA GLY A 73 -7.26 -2.21 -12.82
C GLY A 73 -8.36 -1.99 -11.79
N HIS A 74 -9.36 -1.21 -12.20
CA HIS A 74 -10.63 -1.05 -11.49
C HIS A 74 -11.54 -2.26 -11.69
#